data_AF-A0A7S0G6Q3-F1
#
_entry.id   AF-A0A7S0G6Q3-F1
#
_cell.length_a   1.000
_cell.length_b   1.000
_cell.length_c   1.000
_cell.angle_alpha   90.00
_cell.angle_beta   90.00
_cell.angle_gamma   90.00
#
_symmetry.space_group_name_H-M   'P 1'
#
loop_
_entity.id
_entity.type
_entity.pdbx_description
1 polymer ?
#
loop_
_entity_poly.entity_id
_entity_poly.type
_entity_poly.pdbx_seq_one_letter_code
_entity_poly.pdbx_strand_id
1 'polypeptide(L)'
;MFAFSALTGYGVSGRRSGLRIRNAGVSMCVATPKSLELSSERLAKLPWEKSIAGDDVEMLFMPFIELQNKVMFDTQKNLKDLPFESELSFQSSSKKKARIESWNFQTDTFRKIRLTYIDAGIPAQVFNSVWYPDPKYDLPLLGVDFLSFGKKKILCVLDFQPLKQEKCYLEKYCEILDPIKSKYPSLAGQMTARFYDENQFFSKQLAFGRFDNPQPVMEELFPAFQEYLNMYVNMFKDAPMTEDPKEIAANLELQKEYDIYSAERDPAVGLFSTYFGGEWAVKFTHDFLFELSETPSPSEDL
;
A
#
# COMPACT_ATOMS: atom_id res chain seq x y z
N MET A 1 -10.87 -76.97 -66.51
CA MET A 1 -11.72 -77.31 -65.35
C MET A 1 -12.64 -76.12 -65.10
N PHE A 2 -13.92 -76.38 -64.96
CA PHE A 2 -15.03 -75.44 -65.15
C PHE A 2 -15.20 -74.38 -64.04
N ALA A 3 -15.67 -73.21 -64.50
CA ALA A 3 -16.75 -72.37 -63.96
C ALA A 3 -16.55 -71.40 -62.75
N PHE A 4 -16.77 -70.12 -63.09
CA PHE A 4 -17.61 -69.10 -62.44
C PHE A 4 -17.37 -68.68 -60.98
N SER A 5 -17.01 -67.40 -60.79
CA SER A 5 -17.97 -66.40 -60.29
C SER A 5 -17.44 -64.99 -60.58
N ALA A 6 -18.31 -64.13 -61.10
CA ALA A 6 -18.05 -62.73 -61.37
C ALA A 6 -18.76 -61.86 -60.33
N LEU A 7 -18.14 -60.77 -59.90
CA LEU A 7 -18.83 -59.51 -59.59
C LEU A 7 -17.82 -58.36 -59.55
N THR A 8 -18.26 -57.27 -60.14
CA THR A 8 -17.60 -56.03 -60.56
C THR A 8 -17.32 -55.07 -59.42
N GLY A 9 -16.26 -54.25 -59.54
CA GLY A 9 -16.01 -53.12 -58.65
C GLY A 9 -14.86 -52.21 -59.09
N TYR A 10 -15.22 -51.19 -59.86
CA TYR A 10 -14.53 -49.95 -60.24
C TYR A 10 -13.21 -49.56 -59.54
N GLY A 11 -12.23 -49.13 -60.35
CA GLY A 11 -11.03 -48.46 -59.90
C GLY A 11 -11.20 -46.95 -59.67
N VAL A 12 -10.13 -46.30 -59.20
CA VAL A 12 -9.51 -45.09 -59.76
C VAL A 12 -8.26 -44.73 -58.93
N SER A 13 -7.31 -44.16 -59.65
CA SER A 13 -5.95 -43.74 -59.36
C SER A 13 -5.80 -42.54 -58.42
N GLY A 14 -4.55 -42.30 -57.99
CA GLY A 14 -4.02 -40.92 -57.91
C GLY A 14 -3.38 -40.51 -56.58
N ARG A 15 -2.06 -40.68 -56.46
CA ARG A 15 -1.20 -40.05 -55.45
C ARG A 15 -1.09 -38.53 -55.70
N ARG A 16 -1.27 -37.70 -54.67
CA ARG A 16 -0.55 -36.43 -54.48
C ARG A 16 -0.29 -36.19 -53.00
N SER A 17 0.98 -36.09 -52.64
CA SER A 17 1.50 -35.72 -51.32
C SER A 17 1.28 -34.22 -51.07
N GLY A 18 0.42 -33.89 -50.10
CA GLY A 18 0.22 -32.52 -49.61
C GLY A 18 1.03 -32.29 -48.33
N LEU A 19 2.01 -31.39 -48.41
CA LEU A 19 2.77 -30.86 -47.29
C LEU A 19 1.84 -29.97 -46.44
N ARG A 20 1.52 -30.38 -45.20
CA ARG A 20 0.71 -29.58 -44.25
C ARG A 20 1.63 -28.61 -43.53
N ILE A 21 1.66 -27.35 -43.95
CA ILE A 21 2.23 -26.25 -43.16
C ILE A 21 1.27 -25.99 -41.99
N ARG A 22 1.71 -26.26 -40.77
CA ARG A 22 0.99 -25.84 -39.55
C ARG A 22 1.24 -24.35 -39.36
N ASN A 23 0.22 -23.53 -39.59
CA ASN A 23 0.23 -22.15 -39.12
C ASN A 23 0.22 -22.18 -37.57
N ALA A 24 1.36 -21.87 -36.97
CA ALA A 24 1.42 -21.48 -35.57
C ALA A 24 0.76 -20.10 -35.46
N GLY A 25 -0.52 -20.08 -35.10
CA GLY A 25 -1.19 -18.86 -34.70
C GLY A 25 -0.53 -18.36 -33.43
N VAL A 26 0.31 -17.32 -33.56
CA VAL A 26 0.73 -16.51 -32.42
C VAL A 26 -0.54 -15.84 -31.90
N SER A 27 -1.11 -16.38 -30.83
CA SER A 27 -2.11 -15.65 -30.06
C SER A 27 -1.37 -14.49 -29.41
N MET A 28 -1.42 -13.32 -30.05
CA MET A 28 -1.12 -12.09 -29.34
C MET A 28 -2.22 -11.93 -28.30
N CYS A 29 -1.90 -12.25 -27.04
CA CYS A 29 -2.66 -11.77 -25.91
C CYS A 29 -2.64 -10.24 -25.99
N VAL A 30 -3.70 -9.67 -26.55
CA VAL A 30 -3.98 -8.25 -26.43
C VAL A 30 -4.22 -8.03 -24.94
N ALA A 31 -3.22 -7.48 -24.24
CA ALA A 31 -3.37 -7.08 -22.85
C ALA A 31 -4.61 -6.19 -22.77
N THR A 32 -5.61 -6.63 -22.02
CA THR A 32 -6.83 -5.86 -21.82
C THR A 32 -6.41 -4.54 -21.16
N PRO A 33 -6.89 -3.38 -21.63
CA PRO A 33 -6.55 -2.10 -21.02
C PRO A 33 -6.87 -2.17 -19.53
N LYS A 34 -5.86 -1.91 -18.70
CA LYS A 34 -6.02 -1.86 -17.24
C LYS A 34 -6.99 -0.72 -16.92
N SER A 35 -8.12 -1.03 -16.28
CA SER A 35 -9.06 -0.01 -15.81
C SER A 35 -8.44 0.73 -14.63
N LEU A 36 -8.45 2.06 -14.70
CA LEU A 36 -8.04 2.92 -13.61
C LEU A 36 -9.27 3.35 -12.80
N GLU A 37 -9.08 3.58 -11.51
CA GLU A 37 -10.14 3.99 -10.60
C GLU A 37 -9.78 5.26 -9.83
N LEU A 38 -10.79 6.10 -9.56
CA LEU A 38 -10.64 7.33 -8.81
C LEU A 38 -10.85 7.06 -7.32
N SER A 39 -9.96 7.60 -6.50
CA SER A 39 -10.03 7.50 -5.05
C SER A 39 -11.24 8.25 -4.49
N SER A 40 -11.66 9.35 -5.09
CA SER A 40 -12.86 10.11 -4.71
C SER A 40 -14.15 9.29 -4.85
N GLU A 41 -14.27 8.48 -5.91
CA GLU A 41 -15.41 7.57 -6.11
C GLU A 41 -15.45 6.43 -5.08
N ARG A 42 -14.27 6.00 -4.63
CA ARG A 42 -14.11 4.98 -3.58
C ARG A 42 -14.39 5.54 -2.19
N LEU A 43 -13.84 6.72 -1.86
CA LEU A 43 -14.10 7.42 -0.61
C LEU A 43 -15.58 7.73 -0.40
N ALA A 44 -16.35 7.94 -1.47
CA ALA A 44 -17.80 8.13 -1.38
C ALA A 44 -18.56 6.92 -0.78
N LYS A 45 -17.89 5.76 -0.65
CA LYS A 45 -18.42 4.53 -0.04
C LYS A 45 -17.98 4.36 1.42
N LEU A 46 -17.25 5.33 1.98
CA LEU A 46 -16.84 5.38 3.38
C LEU A 46 -17.73 6.32 4.23
N PRO A 47 -17.76 6.13 5.56
CA PRO A 47 -17.15 5.01 6.28
C PRO A 47 -17.88 3.70 5.96
N TRP A 48 -17.15 2.58 5.97
CA TRP A 48 -17.86 1.31 6.09
C TRP A 48 -18.53 1.31 7.46
N GLU A 49 -19.80 0.91 7.53
CA GLU A 49 -20.53 0.86 8.81
C GLU A 49 -20.36 -0.48 9.54
N LYS A 50 -19.90 -1.51 8.81
CA LYS A 50 -19.85 -2.90 9.27
C LYS A 50 -18.60 -3.59 8.76
N SER A 51 -18.01 -4.47 9.57
CA SER A 51 -16.94 -5.37 9.12
C SER A 51 -17.48 -6.45 8.17
N ILE A 52 -16.64 -6.95 7.27
CA ILE A 52 -16.92 -8.11 6.42
C ILE A 52 -17.20 -9.39 7.22
N ALA A 53 -16.80 -9.42 8.50
CA ALA A 53 -17.05 -10.54 9.40
C ALA A 53 -18.40 -10.48 10.13
N GLY A 54 -19.08 -9.33 10.16
CA GLY A 54 -20.34 -9.14 10.87
C GLY A 54 -20.42 -7.81 11.62
N ASP A 55 -21.64 -7.47 12.07
CA ASP A 55 -21.93 -6.22 12.79
C ASP A 55 -21.35 -6.20 14.22
N ASP A 56 -21.03 -7.37 14.78
CA ASP A 56 -20.44 -7.56 16.09
C ASP A 56 -18.91 -7.33 16.11
N VAL A 57 -18.30 -7.15 14.93
CA VAL A 57 -16.88 -6.90 14.79
C VAL A 57 -16.65 -5.41 14.51
N GLU A 58 -16.12 -4.73 15.53
CA GLU A 58 -15.71 -3.33 15.45
C GLU A 58 -14.63 -3.10 14.40
N MET A 59 -14.73 -2.00 13.66
CA MET A 59 -13.68 -1.54 12.74
C MET A 59 -12.75 -0.57 13.48
N LEU A 60 -11.72 -1.14 14.12
CA LEU A 60 -10.83 -0.46 15.04
C LEU A 60 -10.21 0.82 14.46
N PHE A 61 -9.91 0.81 13.15
CA PHE A 61 -9.17 1.90 12.52
C PHE A 61 -10.01 2.79 11.59
N MET A 62 -11.32 2.55 11.44
CA MET A 62 -12.17 3.41 10.61
C MET A 62 -12.19 4.87 11.09
N PRO A 63 -12.27 5.17 12.41
CA PRO A 63 -12.21 6.56 12.88
C PRO A 63 -10.94 7.30 12.47
N PHE A 64 -9.81 6.59 12.34
CA PHE A 64 -8.53 7.18 11.94
C PHE A 64 -8.53 7.58 10.46
N ILE A 65 -9.15 6.76 9.61
CA ILE A 65 -9.35 7.06 8.19
C ILE A 65 -10.22 8.30 8.03
N GLU A 66 -11.35 8.35 8.75
CA GLU A 66 -12.26 9.49 8.72
C GLU A 66 -11.56 10.78 9.15
N LEU A 67 -10.80 10.73 10.26
CA LEU A 67 -10.03 11.86 10.76
C LEU A 67 -8.95 12.30 9.77
N GLN A 68 -8.16 11.36 9.24
CA GLN A 68 -7.09 11.68 8.29
C GLN A 68 -7.67 12.31 7.02
N ASN A 69 -8.75 11.74 6.48
CA ASN A 69 -9.41 12.27 5.29
C ASN A 69 -9.96 13.68 5.56
N LYS A 70 -10.59 13.89 6.72
CA LYS A 70 -11.05 15.22 7.12
C LYS A 70 -9.89 16.21 7.17
N VAL A 71 -8.79 15.87 7.83
CA VAL A 71 -7.59 16.72 7.90
C VAL A 71 -7.03 17.00 6.52
N MET A 72 -6.94 15.99 5.64
CA MET A 72 -6.49 16.15 4.28
C MET A 72 -7.37 17.14 3.49
N PHE A 73 -8.70 16.95 3.50
CA PHE A 73 -9.63 17.84 2.78
C PHE A 73 -9.65 19.26 3.34
N ASP A 74 -9.52 19.44 4.66
CA ASP A 74 -9.56 20.75 5.29
C ASP A 74 -8.26 21.55 5.11
N THR A 75 -7.12 20.87 4.93
CA THR A 75 -5.80 21.51 4.99
C THR A 75 -5.06 21.57 3.66
N GLN A 76 -5.38 20.68 2.73
CA GLN A 76 -4.71 20.62 1.43
C GLN A 76 -5.42 21.44 0.37
N LYS A 77 -4.64 22.03 -0.54
CA LYS A 77 -5.13 22.76 -1.70
C LYS A 77 -4.95 21.92 -2.96
N ASN A 78 -5.83 22.15 -3.95
CA ASN A 78 -5.78 21.51 -5.26
C ASN A 78 -5.66 19.97 -5.19
N LEU A 79 -6.38 19.36 -4.24
CA LEU A 79 -6.43 17.92 -4.10
C LEU A 79 -6.97 17.28 -5.37
N LYS A 80 -6.23 16.30 -5.90
CA LYS A 80 -6.53 15.56 -7.12
C LYS A 80 -6.42 14.07 -6.84
N ASP A 81 -7.27 13.30 -7.51
CA ASP A 81 -7.07 11.86 -7.63
C ASP A 81 -5.78 11.57 -8.38
N LEU A 82 -5.02 10.57 -7.92
CA LEU A 82 -4.01 9.88 -8.70
C LEU A 82 -4.57 8.52 -9.12
N PRO A 83 -5.16 8.41 -10.33
CA PRO A 83 -5.82 7.18 -10.74
C PRO A 83 -4.81 6.03 -10.84
N PHE A 84 -5.21 4.86 -10.37
CA PHE A 84 -4.38 3.66 -10.36
C PHE A 84 -5.25 2.43 -10.65
N GLU A 85 -4.60 1.30 -10.89
CA GLU A 85 -5.30 0.09 -11.36
C GLU A 85 -6.40 -0.34 -10.38
N SER A 86 -7.59 -0.58 -10.92
CA SER A 86 -8.78 -0.91 -10.12
C SER A 86 -8.59 -2.11 -9.19
N GLU A 87 -7.80 -3.12 -9.62
CA GLU A 87 -7.47 -4.28 -8.80
C GLU A 87 -6.61 -3.96 -7.57
N LEU A 88 -5.87 -2.85 -7.60
CA LEU A 88 -5.08 -2.35 -6.48
C LEU A 88 -5.90 -1.38 -5.62
N SER A 89 -6.91 -0.72 -6.20
CA SER A 89 -7.84 0.14 -5.48
C SER A 89 -8.78 -0.65 -4.59
N PHE A 90 -9.32 -1.78 -5.08
CA PHE A 90 -10.17 -2.65 -4.26
C PHE A 90 -9.98 -4.10 -4.63
N GLN A 91 -9.84 -4.95 -3.61
CA GLN A 91 -9.90 -6.39 -3.77
C GLN A 91 -10.67 -7.05 -2.63
N SER A 92 -11.36 -8.14 -2.95
CA SER A 92 -12.03 -8.99 -1.98
C SER A 92 -11.56 -10.43 -2.15
N SER A 93 -11.21 -11.08 -1.04
CA SER A 93 -10.79 -12.48 -1.08
C SER A 93 -12.00 -13.40 -0.96
N SER A 94 -12.10 -14.35 -1.90
CA SER A 94 -13.10 -15.41 -1.89
C SER A 94 -12.68 -16.62 -1.03
N LYS A 95 -11.37 -16.78 -0.76
CA LYS A 95 -10.82 -17.92 0.02
C LYS A 95 -10.94 -17.71 1.51
N LYS A 96 -10.63 -16.51 1.99
CA LYS A 96 -10.77 -16.09 3.39
C LYS A 96 -11.49 -14.75 3.36
N LYS A 97 -12.57 -14.58 4.13
CA LYS A 97 -13.30 -13.31 4.16
C LYS A 97 -12.35 -12.16 4.52
N ALA A 98 -12.03 -11.35 3.53
CA ALA A 98 -11.25 -10.13 3.67
C ALA A 98 -11.55 -9.21 2.50
N ARG A 99 -11.49 -7.92 2.76
CA ARG A 99 -11.45 -6.87 1.75
C ARG A 99 -10.29 -5.94 2.04
N ILE A 100 -9.75 -5.37 0.97
CA ILE A 100 -8.78 -4.30 1.01
C ILE A 100 -9.29 -3.19 0.10
N GLU A 101 -9.20 -1.96 0.58
CA GLU A 101 -9.47 -0.77 -0.22
C GLU A 101 -8.34 0.24 -0.01
N SER A 102 -7.95 0.89 -1.10
CA SER A 102 -6.84 1.82 -1.15
C SER A 102 -7.24 3.09 -1.88
N TRP A 103 -6.60 4.18 -1.51
CA TRP A 103 -6.82 5.50 -2.06
C TRP A 103 -5.49 6.20 -2.29
N ASN A 104 -5.44 7.04 -3.32
CA ASN A 104 -4.27 7.76 -3.78
C ASN A 104 -4.63 9.17 -4.26
N PHE A 105 -3.96 10.17 -3.70
CA PHE A 105 -4.19 11.58 -3.98
C PHE A 105 -2.88 12.32 -4.23
N GLN A 106 -2.98 13.46 -4.89
CA GLN A 106 -1.92 14.45 -5.03
C GLN A 106 -2.45 15.82 -4.60
N THR A 107 -1.57 16.67 -4.08
CA THR A 107 -1.87 18.06 -3.70
C THR A 107 -0.70 18.96 -4.13
N ASP A 108 -0.77 20.25 -3.86
CA ASP A 108 0.37 21.16 -4.09
C ASP A 108 1.58 20.85 -3.18
N THR A 109 1.35 20.27 -2.00
CA THR A 109 2.38 20.01 -0.98
C THR A 109 2.91 18.58 -1.04
N PHE A 110 2.08 17.65 -1.50
CA PHE A 110 2.37 16.21 -1.50
C PHE A 110 2.25 15.66 -2.92
N ARG A 111 3.35 15.09 -3.43
CA ARG A 111 3.32 14.37 -4.72
C ARG A 111 2.43 13.15 -4.69
N LYS A 112 2.25 12.54 -3.50
CA LYS A 112 1.46 11.33 -3.28
C LYS A 112 0.99 11.26 -1.83
N ILE A 113 -0.30 11.06 -1.62
CA ILE A 113 -0.90 10.67 -0.33
C ILE A 113 -1.61 9.35 -0.59
N ARG A 114 -1.10 8.27 0.01
CA ARG A 114 -1.74 6.95 -0.08
C ARG A 114 -2.26 6.52 1.27
N LEU A 115 -3.38 5.81 1.24
CA LEU A 115 -3.90 5.10 2.40
C LEU A 115 -4.55 3.78 1.95
N THR A 116 -4.49 2.79 2.83
CA THR A 116 -5.03 1.45 2.61
C THR A 116 -5.67 0.96 3.89
N TYR A 117 -6.86 0.38 3.75
CA TYR A 117 -7.53 -0.29 4.84
C TYR A 117 -7.87 -1.74 4.49
N ILE A 118 -7.44 -2.66 5.34
CA ILE A 118 -7.78 -4.08 5.26
C ILE A 118 -8.75 -4.40 6.38
N ASP A 119 -9.86 -5.03 6.00
CA ASP A 119 -10.82 -5.62 6.92
C ASP A 119 -10.92 -7.12 6.63
N ALA A 120 -10.34 -7.92 7.52
CA ALA A 120 -10.47 -9.37 7.54
C ALA A 120 -11.16 -9.83 8.84
N GLY A 121 -11.96 -8.96 9.46
CA GLY A 121 -12.64 -9.22 10.74
C GLY A 121 -11.69 -9.33 11.93
N ILE A 122 -12.04 -10.19 12.89
CA ILE A 122 -11.20 -10.48 14.07
C ILE A 122 -9.78 -10.96 13.68
N PRO A 123 -9.59 -11.82 12.66
CA PRO A 123 -8.26 -12.26 12.26
C PRO A 123 -7.26 -11.14 11.97
N ALA A 124 -7.67 -10.10 11.22
CA ALA A 124 -6.81 -8.97 10.92
C ALA A 124 -7.59 -7.71 10.53
N GLN A 125 -7.10 -6.55 11.00
CA GLN A 125 -7.42 -5.24 10.44
C GLN A 125 -6.13 -4.45 10.29
N VAL A 126 -5.97 -3.71 9.19
CA VAL A 126 -4.76 -2.90 8.94
C VAL A 126 -5.17 -1.55 8.40
N PHE A 127 -4.69 -0.47 9.01
CA PHE A 127 -4.73 0.87 8.45
C PHE A 127 -3.29 1.33 8.20
N ASN A 128 -2.96 1.56 6.94
CA ASN A 128 -1.65 2.05 6.52
C ASN A 128 -1.84 3.36 5.75
N SER A 129 -1.00 4.36 6.00
CA SER A 129 -0.96 5.58 5.19
C SER A 129 0.43 6.17 5.15
N VAL A 130 0.78 6.72 3.99
CA VAL A 130 2.02 7.49 3.80
C VAL A 130 1.74 8.75 2.99
N TRP A 131 2.23 9.89 3.49
CA TRP A 131 2.18 11.17 2.79
C TRP A 131 3.58 11.51 2.31
N TYR A 132 3.79 11.47 1.01
CA TYR A 132 5.05 11.78 0.33
C TYR A 132 5.06 13.26 -0.06
N PRO A 133 5.91 14.10 0.56
CA PRO A 133 6.03 15.50 0.17
C PRO A 133 6.43 15.64 -1.30
N ASP A 134 5.98 16.69 -1.97
CA ASP A 134 6.57 17.10 -3.24
C ASP A 134 8.09 17.31 -3.02
N PRO A 135 8.98 16.82 -3.91
CA PRO A 135 10.42 16.88 -3.67
C PRO A 135 10.99 18.30 -3.57
N LYS A 136 10.22 19.34 -3.91
CA LYS A 136 10.53 20.73 -3.57
C LYS A 136 10.56 21.02 -2.08
N TYR A 137 9.95 20.17 -1.26
CA TYR A 137 10.02 20.26 0.19
C TYR A 137 10.95 19.19 0.73
N ASP A 138 11.80 19.55 1.69
CA ASP A 138 12.64 18.60 2.45
C ASP A 138 11.89 18.00 3.65
N LEU A 139 10.56 18.05 3.66
CA LEU A 139 9.71 17.53 4.74
C LEU A 139 9.94 16.02 4.96
N PRO A 140 9.83 15.52 6.20
CA PRO A 140 9.76 14.09 6.46
C PRO A 140 8.47 13.51 5.85
N LEU A 141 8.39 12.19 5.66
CA LEU A 141 7.12 11.55 5.32
C LEU A 141 6.27 11.42 6.59
N LEU A 142 4.95 11.53 6.48
CA LEU A 142 4.05 11.05 7.53
C LEU A 142 3.84 9.55 7.30
N GLY A 143 4.29 8.73 8.24
CA GLY A 143 4.11 7.27 8.21
C GLY A 143 3.12 6.81 9.25
N VAL A 144 2.11 6.06 8.81
CA VAL A 144 1.08 5.45 9.66
C VAL A 144 0.97 3.97 9.33
N ASP A 145 1.13 3.11 10.34
CA ASP A 145 0.98 1.67 10.17
C ASP A 145 0.37 1.03 11.43
N PHE A 146 -0.95 0.83 11.40
CA PHE A 146 -1.73 0.25 12.50
C PHE A 146 -2.23 -1.13 12.09
N LEU A 147 -1.78 -2.15 12.82
CA LEU A 147 -2.09 -3.54 12.55
C LEU A 147 -2.73 -4.17 13.78
N SER A 148 -3.87 -4.81 13.58
CA SER A 148 -4.54 -5.64 14.58
C SER A 148 -4.56 -7.07 14.06
N PHE A 149 -4.09 -8.02 14.88
CA PHE A 149 -4.09 -9.45 14.59
C PHE A 149 -4.79 -10.22 15.71
N GLY A 150 -5.98 -10.74 15.45
CA GLY A 150 -6.81 -11.34 16.48
C GLY A 150 -7.27 -10.30 17.52
N LYS A 151 -7.61 -10.77 18.73
CA LYS A 151 -8.12 -9.90 19.81
C LYS A 151 -7.02 -9.31 20.70
N LYS A 152 -5.77 -9.76 20.55
CA LYS A 152 -4.71 -9.56 21.56
C LYS A 152 -3.37 -9.08 21.02
N LYS A 153 -3.30 -8.70 19.75
CA LYS A 153 -2.03 -8.24 19.18
C LYS A 153 -2.32 -7.06 18.28
N ILE A 154 -2.19 -5.87 18.85
CA ILE A 154 -2.28 -4.61 18.12
C ILE A 154 -0.90 -3.96 18.14
N LEU A 155 -0.40 -3.62 16.97
CA LEU A 155 0.88 -2.96 16.74
C LEU A 155 0.60 -1.67 15.99
N CYS A 156 1.04 -0.53 16.52
CA CYS A 156 0.76 0.76 15.93
C CYS A 156 2.03 1.57 15.81
N VAL A 157 2.35 2.01 14.60
CA VAL A 157 3.49 2.87 14.29
C VAL A 157 2.97 4.19 13.74
N LEU A 158 3.46 5.29 14.28
CA LEU A 158 3.18 6.64 13.81
C LEU A 158 4.44 7.49 13.94
N ASP A 159 4.89 8.09 12.84
CA ASP A 159 6.13 8.86 12.83
C ASP A 159 6.17 9.94 11.75
N PHE A 160 7.01 10.94 11.97
CA PHE A 160 7.56 11.79 10.92
C PHE A 160 8.86 11.15 10.45
N GLN A 161 8.74 10.28 9.46
CA GLN A 161 9.82 9.46 8.92
C GLN A 161 10.85 10.35 8.21
N PRO A 162 12.04 10.57 8.81
CA PRO A 162 12.98 11.54 8.28
C PRO A 162 13.62 11.08 6.98
N LEU A 163 13.77 12.01 6.03
CA LEU A 163 14.58 11.76 4.83
C LEU A 163 16.08 11.69 5.16
N LYS A 164 16.51 12.36 6.23
CA LYS A 164 17.92 12.49 6.62
C LYS A 164 18.08 12.23 8.11
N GLN A 165 19.15 11.55 8.49
CA GLN A 165 19.50 11.27 9.89
C GLN A 165 20.44 12.32 10.51
N GLU A 166 20.71 13.40 9.77
CA GLU A 166 21.53 14.50 10.26
C GLU A 166 20.86 15.19 11.44
N LYS A 167 21.65 15.50 12.47
CA LYS A 167 21.13 16.07 13.73
C LYS A 167 20.28 17.32 13.51
N CYS A 168 20.71 18.25 12.67
CA CYS A 168 19.96 19.49 12.39
C CYS A 168 18.60 19.23 11.71
N TYR A 169 18.51 18.19 10.88
CA TYR A 169 17.26 17.79 10.22
C TYR A 169 16.29 17.19 11.25
N LEU A 170 16.79 16.29 12.11
CA LEU A 170 16.00 15.66 13.16
C LEU A 170 15.51 16.68 14.21
N GLU A 171 16.37 17.62 14.62
CA GLU A 171 15.99 18.73 15.51
C GLU A 171 14.89 19.61 14.89
N LYS A 172 15.00 19.90 13.59
CA LYS A 172 14.03 20.73 12.85
C LYS A 172 12.67 20.05 12.72
N TYR A 173 12.65 18.76 12.40
CA TYR A 173 11.43 18.09 11.94
C TYR A 173 10.88 17.02 12.88
N CYS A 174 11.71 16.33 13.64
CA CYS A 174 11.28 15.16 14.39
C CYS A 174 11.26 15.39 15.92
N GLU A 175 12.23 16.12 16.47
CA GLU A 175 12.31 16.35 17.93
C GLU A 175 11.11 17.13 18.48
N ILE A 176 10.41 17.88 17.63
CA ILE A 176 9.16 18.58 17.96
C ILE A 176 8.03 17.62 18.42
N LEU A 177 8.16 16.32 18.13
CA LEU A 177 7.22 15.28 18.57
C LEU A 177 7.47 14.81 20.00
N ASP A 178 8.62 15.11 20.60
CA ASP A 178 8.97 14.69 21.97
C ASP A 178 7.89 15.02 23.02
N PRO A 179 7.33 16.26 23.05
CA PRO A 179 6.30 16.60 24.03
C PRO A 179 4.98 15.88 23.78
N ILE A 180 4.69 15.47 22.54
CA ILE A 180 3.48 14.71 22.21
C ILE A 180 3.69 13.25 22.64
N LYS A 181 4.77 12.62 22.21
CA LYS A 181 5.12 11.23 22.57
C LYS A 181 5.14 11.03 24.09
N SER A 182 5.66 11.99 24.83
CA SER A 182 5.73 11.96 26.30
C SER A 182 4.37 11.92 27.00
N LYS A 183 3.28 12.38 26.35
CA LYS A 183 1.91 12.30 26.89
C LYS A 183 1.32 10.89 26.81
N TYR A 184 1.85 10.04 25.94
CA TYR A 184 1.32 8.71 25.64
C TYR A 184 2.37 7.63 25.90
N PRO A 185 2.69 7.28 27.17
CA PRO A 185 3.69 6.27 27.49
C PRO A 185 3.41 4.89 26.88
N SER A 186 2.13 4.58 26.64
CA SER A 186 1.69 3.35 25.97
C SER A 186 2.17 3.24 24.51
N LEU A 187 2.58 4.36 23.91
CA LEU A 187 3.16 4.50 22.58
C LEU A 187 4.69 4.71 22.60
N ALA A 188 5.33 4.60 23.75
CA ALA A 188 6.79 4.72 23.89
C ALA A 188 7.51 3.35 23.83
N GLY A 189 6.91 2.37 23.16
CA GLY A 189 7.51 1.05 22.99
C GLY A 189 8.79 1.09 22.15
N GLN A 190 9.55 -0.01 22.19
CA GLN A 190 10.72 -0.21 21.34
C GLN A 190 10.43 -1.24 20.26
N MET A 191 10.79 -0.92 19.01
CA MET A 191 10.73 -1.86 17.90
C MET A 191 11.93 -2.81 17.97
N THR A 192 11.75 -4.05 17.56
CA THR A 192 12.88 -4.98 17.44
C THR A 192 13.61 -4.75 16.12
N ALA A 193 14.95 -4.80 16.13
CA ALA A 193 15.81 -4.64 14.95
C ALA A 193 15.48 -5.59 13.77
N ARG A 194 14.73 -6.67 14.02
CA ARG A 194 14.26 -7.61 12.98
C ARG A 194 13.32 -6.98 11.96
N PHE A 195 12.52 -6.00 12.37
CA PHE A 195 11.51 -5.40 11.50
C PHE A 195 11.90 -3.99 11.03
N TYR A 196 12.77 -3.30 11.78
CA TYR A 196 13.11 -1.91 11.53
C TYR A 196 14.56 -1.64 11.95
N ASP A 197 15.35 -1.04 11.06
CA ASP A 197 16.61 -0.39 11.42
C ASP A 197 16.28 1.00 11.96
N GLU A 198 16.48 1.21 13.26
CA GLU A 198 16.24 2.49 13.94
C GLU A 198 17.09 3.65 13.39
N ASN A 199 18.09 3.35 12.56
CA ASN A 199 18.98 4.34 11.95
C ASN A 199 18.61 4.69 10.50
N GLN A 200 17.51 4.17 9.94
CA GLN A 200 17.10 4.44 8.57
C GLN A 200 15.60 4.78 8.51
N PHE A 201 15.29 6.00 8.06
CA PHE A 201 13.93 6.51 7.84
C PHE A 201 12.95 6.53 9.03
N PHE A 202 13.43 6.27 10.25
CA PHE A 202 12.65 6.46 11.47
C PHE A 202 13.29 7.49 12.38
N SER A 203 12.45 8.23 13.09
CA SER A 203 12.88 9.17 14.11
C SER A 203 12.92 8.50 15.48
N LYS A 204 13.72 9.05 16.39
CA LYS A 204 13.69 8.65 17.81
C LYS A 204 12.34 8.93 18.47
N GLN A 205 11.52 9.78 17.85
CA GLN A 205 10.20 10.18 18.31
C GLN A 205 9.05 9.43 17.62
N LEU A 206 9.38 8.34 16.92
CA LEU A 206 8.41 7.34 16.50
C LEU A 206 7.56 6.89 17.69
N ALA A 207 6.25 6.98 17.53
CA ALA A 207 5.27 6.38 18.43
C ALA A 207 5.10 4.92 18.05
N PHE A 208 5.39 4.02 19.00
CA PHE A 208 5.22 2.58 18.88
C PHE A 208 4.32 2.04 19.99
N GLY A 209 3.08 1.73 19.63
CA GLY A 209 2.11 1.07 20.49
C GLY A 209 2.15 -0.44 20.31
N ARG A 210 2.12 -1.18 21.42
CA ARG A 210 1.87 -2.63 21.43
C ARG A 210 0.80 -2.95 22.47
N PHE A 211 -0.40 -3.24 22.02
CA PHE A 211 -1.55 -3.50 22.88
C PHE A 211 -2.00 -4.96 22.80
N ASP A 212 -2.47 -5.48 23.93
CA ASP A 212 -3.02 -6.83 24.08
C ASP A 212 -4.55 -6.87 24.12
N ASN A 213 -5.18 -5.72 23.90
CA ASN A 213 -6.62 -5.51 23.85
C ASN A 213 -6.92 -4.20 23.08
N PRO A 214 -8.16 -3.98 22.60
CA PRO A 214 -8.48 -2.82 21.75
C PRO A 214 -8.70 -1.50 22.50
N GLN A 215 -8.86 -1.51 23.83
CA GLN A 215 -9.21 -0.31 24.59
C GLN A 215 -8.25 0.88 24.37
N PRO A 216 -6.90 0.70 24.37
CA PRO A 216 -5.97 1.81 24.14
C PRO A 216 -6.06 2.44 22.74
N VAL A 217 -6.71 1.79 21.76
CA VAL A 217 -6.82 2.32 20.39
C VAL A 217 -7.55 3.67 20.40
N MET A 218 -8.68 3.76 21.11
CA MET A 218 -9.44 5.02 21.16
C MET A 218 -9.07 5.90 22.35
N GLU A 219 -8.55 5.34 23.44
CA GLU A 219 -8.18 6.11 24.64
C GLU A 219 -6.81 6.80 24.51
N GLU A 220 -5.86 6.19 23.80
CA GLU A 220 -4.46 6.63 23.76
C GLU A 220 -3.98 6.89 22.32
N LEU A 221 -4.17 5.92 21.41
CA LEU A 221 -3.66 6.05 20.04
C LEU A 221 -4.41 7.12 19.24
N PHE A 222 -5.74 7.20 19.34
CA PHE A 222 -6.54 8.17 18.59
C PHE A 222 -6.23 9.62 18.97
N PRO A 223 -6.18 10.01 20.27
CA PRO A 223 -5.74 11.35 20.66
C PRO A 223 -4.30 11.66 20.25
N ALA A 224 -3.38 10.69 20.36
CA ALA A 224 -2.01 10.86 19.89
C ALA A 224 -1.98 11.12 18.37
N PHE A 225 -2.74 10.34 17.59
CA PHE A 225 -2.84 10.52 16.15
C PHE A 225 -3.38 11.91 15.77
N GLN A 226 -4.38 12.43 16.50
CA GLN A 226 -4.85 13.81 16.32
C GLN A 226 -3.74 14.84 16.55
N GLU A 227 -2.97 14.70 17.63
CA GLU A 227 -1.86 15.62 17.93
C GLU A 227 -0.73 15.56 16.90
N TYR A 228 -0.36 14.36 16.45
CA TYR A 228 0.65 14.15 15.41
C TYR A 228 0.19 14.74 14.07
N LEU A 229 -1.06 14.49 13.65
CA LEU A 229 -1.61 15.10 12.43
C LEU A 229 -1.62 16.63 12.52
N ASN A 230 -2.07 17.19 13.64
CA ASN A 230 -2.08 18.64 13.84
C ASN A 230 -0.66 19.23 13.79
N MET A 231 0.32 18.54 14.38
CA MET A 231 1.72 18.95 14.31
C MET A 231 2.24 18.91 12.87
N TYR A 232 1.92 17.85 12.11
CA TYR A 232 2.32 17.73 10.71
C TYR A 232 1.70 18.83 9.84
N VAL A 233 0.42 19.14 10.08
CA VAL A 233 -0.29 20.25 9.44
C VAL A 233 0.39 21.59 9.69
N ASN A 234 0.78 21.85 10.93
CA ASN A 234 1.49 23.09 11.26
C ASN A 234 2.87 23.14 10.61
N MET A 235 3.56 22.00 10.50
CA MET A 235 4.87 21.91 9.86
C MET A 235 4.81 22.22 8.36
N PHE A 236 3.90 21.59 7.61
CA PHE A 236 3.91 21.74 6.14
C PHE A 236 3.31 23.06 5.67
N LYS A 237 2.48 23.75 6.47
CA LYS A 237 1.84 25.02 6.09
C LYS A 237 2.84 26.13 5.76
N ASP A 238 3.94 26.15 6.51
CA ASP A 238 5.00 27.18 6.41
C ASP A 238 6.32 26.57 5.92
N ALA A 239 6.28 25.37 5.35
CA ALA A 239 7.48 24.68 4.89
C ALA A 239 8.10 25.43 3.70
N PRO A 240 9.40 25.75 3.73
CA PRO A 240 10.06 26.37 2.60
C PRO A 240 10.16 25.36 1.45
N MET A 241 9.81 25.81 0.24
CA MET A 241 10.12 25.08 -0.98
C MET A 241 11.47 25.52 -1.54
N THR A 242 12.21 24.57 -2.11
CA THR A 242 13.40 24.84 -2.92
C THR A 242 13.04 24.89 -4.39
N GLU A 243 13.74 25.74 -5.14
CA GLU A 243 13.70 25.79 -6.61
C GLU A 243 14.97 25.21 -7.23
N ASP A 244 15.98 24.81 -6.44
CA ASP A 244 17.22 24.22 -6.95
C ASP A 244 16.93 22.80 -7.47
N PRO A 245 17.12 22.53 -8.77
CA PRO A 245 16.90 21.19 -9.33
C PRO A 245 17.74 20.10 -8.67
N LYS A 246 18.91 20.43 -8.10
CA LYS A 246 19.77 19.46 -7.40
C LYS A 246 19.18 19.04 -6.07
N GLU A 247 18.65 19.98 -5.29
CA GLU A 247 18.00 19.68 -4.01
C GLU A 247 16.69 18.91 -4.23
N ILE A 248 15.91 19.30 -5.24
CA ILE A 248 14.69 18.58 -5.65
C ILE A 248 15.02 17.12 -6.01
N ALA A 249 16.06 16.91 -6.83
CA ALA A 249 16.50 15.57 -7.21
C ALA A 249 17.00 14.76 -6.01
N ALA A 250 17.76 15.39 -5.09
CA ALA A 250 18.25 14.73 -3.87
C ALA A 250 17.10 14.31 -2.94
N ASN A 251 16.09 15.15 -2.74
CA ASN A 251 14.93 14.81 -1.93
C ASN A 251 14.12 13.66 -2.56
N LEU A 252 13.98 13.64 -3.89
CA LEU A 252 13.31 12.53 -4.58
C LEU A 252 14.08 11.22 -4.46
N GLU A 253 15.42 11.26 -4.55
CA GLU A 253 16.24 10.06 -4.38
C GLU A 253 16.11 9.49 -2.96
N LEU A 254 16.07 10.34 -1.92
CA LEU A 254 15.83 9.89 -0.54
C LEU A 254 14.45 9.24 -0.37
N GLN A 255 13.41 9.74 -1.06
CA GLN A 255 12.10 9.10 -1.07
C GLN A 255 12.10 7.76 -1.83
N LYS A 256 12.95 7.61 -2.85
CA LYS A 256 13.15 6.34 -3.54
C LYS A 256 13.88 5.33 -2.66
N GLU A 257 14.93 5.76 -1.96
CA GLU A 257 15.62 4.92 -0.97
C GLU A 257 14.67 4.45 0.12
N TYR A 258 13.76 5.33 0.59
CA TYR A 258 12.69 4.97 1.51
C TYR A 258 11.78 3.87 0.95
N ASP A 259 11.33 4.02 -0.31
CA ASP A 259 10.47 3.03 -0.96
C ASP A 259 11.18 1.67 -1.11
N ILE A 260 12.45 1.65 -1.52
CA ILE A 260 13.26 0.42 -1.63
C ILE A 260 13.39 -0.25 -0.25
N TYR A 261 13.83 0.52 0.76
CA TYR A 261 14.01 0.01 2.12
C TYR A 261 12.71 -0.57 2.69
N SER A 262 11.59 0.12 2.46
CA SER A 262 10.28 -0.26 3.00
C SER A 262 9.69 -1.46 2.27
N ALA A 263 9.84 -1.56 0.95
CA ALA A 263 9.35 -2.71 0.17
C ALA A 263 10.03 -4.03 0.60
N GLU A 264 11.31 -3.99 0.98
CA GLU A 264 12.04 -5.17 1.47
C GLU A 264 11.61 -5.62 2.87
N ARG A 265 11.13 -4.70 3.71
CA ARG A 265 10.93 -4.90 5.16
C ARG A 265 9.48 -4.88 5.61
N ASP A 266 8.55 -4.44 4.75
CA ASP A 266 7.15 -4.30 5.10
C ASP A 266 6.57 -5.64 5.61
N PRO A 267 6.21 -5.73 6.91
CA PRO A 267 5.68 -6.96 7.49
C PRO A 267 4.30 -7.35 6.91
N ALA A 268 3.61 -6.44 6.22
CA ALA A 268 2.30 -6.68 5.63
C ALA A 268 2.34 -7.53 4.34
N VAL A 269 3.50 -7.69 3.68
CA VAL A 269 3.61 -8.48 2.42
C VAL A 269 3.11 -9.91 2.59
N GLY A 270 3.44 -10.57 3.70
CA GLY A 270 2.95 -11.91 4.01
C GLY A 270 1.44 -11.96 4.26
N LEU A 271 0.85 -10.88 4.79
CA LEU A 271 -0.60 -10.74 4.96
C LEU A 271 -1.29 -10.62 3.59
N PHE A 272 -0.79 -9.76 2.71
CA PHE A 272 -1.34 -9.59 1.36
C PHE A 272 -1.35 -10.92 0.60
N SER A 273 -0.22 -11.64 0.62
CA SER A 273 -0.09 -12.93 -0.07
C SER A 273 -1.08 -13.97 0.46
N THR A 274 -1.34 -13.95 1.77
CA THR A 274 -2.29 -14.89 2.43
C THR A 274 -3.73 -14.67 1.97
N TYR A 275 -4.16 -13.43 1.77
CA TYR A 275 -5.54 -13.09 1.45
C TYR A 275 -5.79 -12.92 -0.05
N PHE A 276 -4.87 -12.29 -0.77
CA PHE A 276 -5.09 -11.80 -2.13
C PHE A 276 -4.18 -12.48 -3.18
N GLY A 277 -3.24 -13.33 -2.74
CA GLY A 277 -2.35 -14.09 -3.62
C GLY A 277 -1.00 -13.41 -3.84
N GLY A 278 0.03 -14.22 -4.15
CA GLY A 278 1.42 -13.77 -4.22
C GLY A 278 1.68 -12.75 -5.34
N GLU A 279 1.20 -13.01 -6.55
CA GLU A 279 1.36 -12.08 -7.69
C GLU A 279 0.73 -10.71 -7.41
N TRP A 280 -0.49 -10.70 -6.86
CA TRP A 280 -1.17 -9.47 -6.48
C TRP A 280 -0.42 -8.75 -5.35
N ALA A 281 0.11 -9.47 -4.36
CA ALA A 281 0.86 -8.87 -3.25
C ALA A 281 2.15 -8.18 -3.72
N VAL A 282 2.90 -8.81 -4.63
CA VAL A 282 4.09 -8.21 -5.25
C VAL A 282 3.70 -6.95 -6.00
N LYS A 283 2.67 -7.05 -6.86
CA LYS A 283 2.17 -5.91 -7.63
C LYS A 283 1.70 -4.76 -6.71
N PHE A 284 0.95 -5.06 -5.66
CA PHE A 284 0.46 -4.06 -4.71
C PHE A 284 1.61 -3.38 -3.95
N THR A 285 2.65 -4.13 -3.60
CA THR A 285 3.83 -3.60 -2.91
C THR A 285 4.62 -2.65 -3.81
N HIS A 286 4.94 -3.08 -5.03
CA HIS A 286 5.87 -2.36 -5.91
C HIS A 286 5.20 -1.37 -6.87
N ASP A 287 3.92 -1.53 -7.20
CA ASP A 287 3.23 -0.61 -8.11
C ASP A 287 2.36 0.40 -7.35
N PHE A 288 2.08 0.18 -6.06
CA PHE A 288 1.22 1.06 -5.27
C PHE A 288 1.84 1.53 -3.94
N LEU A 289 2.25 0.63 -3.05
CA LEU A 289 2.78 1.05 -1.74
C LEU A 289 4.12 1.79 -1.89
N PHE A 290 5.03 1.24 -2.69
CA PHE A 290 6.39 1.73 -2.83
C PHE A 290 6.76 1.81 -4.31
N GLU A 291 6.09 2.71 -5.04
CA GLU A 291 6.14 2.80 -6.52
C GLU A 291 7.52 3.13 -7.11
N LEU A 292 8.44 3.63 -6.27
CA LEU A 292 9.82 3.91 -6.68
C LEU A 292 10.78 2.75 -6.39
N SER A 293 10.29 1.67 -5.77
CA SER A 293 11.07 0.46 -5.53
C SER A 293 11.19 -0.42 -6.77
N GLU A 294 12.19 -1.30 -6.81
CA GLU A 294 12.35 -2.26 -7.91
C GLU A 294 11.39 -3.44 -7.75
N THR A 295 10.62 -3.77 -8.79
CA THR A 295 9.85 -5.01 -8.82
C THR A 295 10.83 -6.20 -8.92
N PRO A 296 10.73 -7.20 -8.04
CA PRO A 296 11.54 -8.41 -8.16
C PRO A 296 11.30 -9.04 -9.53
N SER A 297 12.36 -9.37 -10.26
CA SER A 297 12.23 -10.21 -11.46
C SER A 297 11.51 -11.50 -11.07
N PRO A 298 10.54 -12.00 -11.86
CA PRO A 298 9.93 -13.29 -11.60
C PRO A 298 11.05 -14.31 -11.47
N SER A 299 11.20 -14.91 -10.29
CA SER A 299 12.16 -15.99 -10.10
C SER A 299 11.79 -17.08 -11.08
N GLU A 300 12.68 -17.36 -12.05
CA GLU A 300 12.74 -18.69 -12.65
C GLU A 300 12.86 -19.67 -11.48
N ASP A 301 11.98 -20.67 -11.45
CA ASP A 301 11.87 -21.75 -10.44
C ASP A 301 10.82 -21.54 -9.33
N LEU A 302 9.59 -22.02 -9.64
CA LEU A 302 8.73 -22.76 -8.71
C LEU A 302 8.76 -24.24 -9.09
#